data_AF-A0A931W531-F1
#
_entry.id   AF-A0A931W531-F1
#
_cell.length_a   1.000
_cell.length_b   1.000
_cell.length_c   1.000
_cell.angle_alpha   90.00
_cell.angle_beta   90.00
_cell.angle_gamma   90.00
#
_symmetry.space_group_name_H-M   'P 1'
#
loop_
_entity.id
_entity.type
_entity.pdbx_description
1 polymer ?
#
loop_
_entity_poly.entity_id
_entity_poly.type
_entity_poly.pdbx_seq_one_letter_code
_entity_poly.pdbx_strand_id
1 'polypeptide(L)'
;MISREEIENLAELARLEVHDAEVEALQKDMAGILAYVEAVSAAEIPNGLAGRDMSSLPYNVMRDDTPRTQDDPLWAKEEALRQAFPTSEGGYNVVRKIIQKDE
;
A
#
# COMPACT_ATOMS: atom_id res chain seq x y z
N MET A 1 -14.57 -16.84 -12.69
CA MET A 1 -14.69 -15.54 -13.38
C MET A 1 -14.95 -14.50 -12.31
N ILE A 2 -14.13 -13.44 -12.25
CA ILE A 2 -14.29 -12.40 -11.24
C ILE A 2 -15.53 -11.55 -11.55
N SER A 3 -16.37 -11.36 -10.55
CA SER A 3 -17.58 -10.55 -10.62
C SER A 3 -17.26 -9.06 -10.60
N ARG A 4 -18.24 -8.26 -11.00
CA ARG A 4 -18.15 -6.80 -10.95
C ARG A 4 -18.00 -6.31 -9.50
N GLU A 5 -18.79 -6.88 -8.60
CA GLU A 5 -18.75 -6.60 -7.17
C GLU A 5 -17.35 -6.85 -6.57
N GLU A 6 -16.67 -7.93 -6.98
CA GLU A 6 -15.29 -8.20 -6.53
C GLU A 6 -14.28 -7.15 -7.03
N ILE A 7 -14.46 -6.60 -8.24
CA ILE A 7 -13.62 -5.50 -8.74
C ILE A 7 -13.90 -4.20 -7.96
N GLU A 8 -15.16 -3.87 -7.71
CA GLU A 8 -15.56 -2.68 -6.94
C GLU A 8 -15.03 -2.77 -5.50
N ASN A 9 -15.17 -3.92 -4.85
CA ASN A 9 -14.64 -4.17 -3.51
C ASN A 9 -13.11 -4.05 -3.46
N LEU A 10 -12.41 -4.58 -4.47
CA LEU A 10 -10.95 -4.47 -4.55
C LEU A 10 -10.51 -3.01 -4.77
N ALA A 11 -11.23 -2.26 -5.60
CA ALA A 11 -10.98 -0.84 -5.82
C ALA A 11 -11.17 -0.03 -4.53
N GLU A 12 -12.22 -0.31 -3.76
CA GLU A 12 -12.47 0.32 -2.46
C GLU A 12 -11.32 0.06 -1.47
N LEU A 13 -10.87 -1.20 -1.35
CA LEU A 13 -9.74 -1.56 -0.49
C LEU A 13 -8.44 -0.86 -0.91
N ALA A 14 -8.24 -0.68 -2.22
CA ALA A 14 -7.09 0.02 -2.78
C ALA A 14 -7.22 1.55 -2.76
N ARG A 15 -8.37 2.09 -2.34
CA ARG A 15 -8.72 3.53 -2.39
C ARG A 15 -8.65 4.09 -3.83
N LEU A 16 -9.07 3.30 -4.80
CA LEU A 16 -9.16 3.69 -6.20
C LEU A 16 -10.61 3.97 -6.56
N GLU A 17 -10.85 5.13 -7.17
CA GLU A 17 -12.11 5.41 -7.85
C GLU A 17 -12.08 4.72 -9.22
N VAL A 18 -13.07 3.89 -9.49
CA VAL A 18 -13.20 3.14 -10.75
C VAL A 18 -14.58 3.41 -11.31
N HIS A 19 -14.64 3.82 -12.58
CA HIS A 19 -15.91 4.08 -13.24
C HIS A 19 -16.45 2.82 -13.93
N ASP A 20 -17.77 2.75 -14.11
CA ASP A 20 -18.46 1.65 -14.79
C ASP A 20 -17.86 1.26 -16.14
N ALA A 21 -17.36 2.26 -16.90
CA ALA A 21 -16.73 2.04 -18.20
C ALA A 21 -15.40 1.29 -18.11
N GLU A 22 -14.73 1.33 -16.96
CA GLU A 22 -13.43 0.70 -16.71
C GLU A 22 -13.59 -0.70 -16.10
N VAL A 23 -14.71 -0.96 -15.41
CA VAL A 23 -14.97 -2.22 -14.71
C VAL A 23 -14.85 -3.42 -15.66
N GLU A 24 -15.46 -3.37 -16.84
CA GLU A 24 -15.42 -4.51 -17.78
C GLU A 24 -13.99 -4.83 -18.26
N ALA A 25 -13.18 -3.80 -18.49
CA ALA A 25 -11.78 -3.96 -18.88
C ALA A 25 -10.97 -4.56 -17.72
N LEU A 26 -11.15 -4.04 -16.51
CA LEU A 26 -10.49 -4.54 -15.30
C LEU A 26 -10.89 -5.98 -14.96
N GLN A 27 -12.15 -6.36 -15.16
CA GLN A 27 -12.59 -7.75 -14.98
C GLN A 27 -11.85 -8.69 -15.93
N LYS A 28 -11.69 -8.31 -17.20
CA LYS A 28 -10.98 -9.11 -18.21
C LYS A 28 -9.50 -9.22 -17.87
N ASP A 29 -8.86 -8.12 -17.53
CA ASP A 29 -7.43 -8.09 -17.22
C ASP A 29 -7.14 -8.89 -15.95
N MET A 30 -7.95 -8.72 -14.91
CA MET A 30 -7.82 -9.47 -13.66
C MET A 30 -8.05 -10.97 -13.86
N ALA A 31 -9.03 -11.36 -14.69
CA ALA A 31 -9.23 -12.77 -15.03
C ALA A 31 -7.99 -13.37 -15.75
N GLY A 32 -7.37 -12.61 -16.65
CA GLY A 32 -6.13 -13.03 -17.31
C GLY A 32 -4.94 -13.15 -16.34
N ILE A 33 -4.78 -12.20 -15.42
CA ILE A 33 -3.73 -12.23 -14.40
C ILE A 33 -3.91 -13.44 -13.48
N LEU A 34 -5.12 -13.67 -12.97
CA LEU A 34 -5.39 -14.80 -12.08
C LEU A 34 -5.14 -16.14 -12.79
N ALA A 35 -5.55 -16.28 -14.05
CA ALA A 35 -5.28 -17.48 -14.84
C ALA A 35 -3.77 -17.72 -15.05
N TYR A 36 -2.99 -16.65 -15.23
CA TYR A 36 -1.53 -16.77 -15.33
C TYR A 36 -0.91 -17.20 -13.99
N VAL A 37 -1.31 -16.58 -12.88
CA VAL A 37 -0.79 -16.88 -11.54
C VAL A 37 -1.21 -18.26 -11.05
N GLU A 38 -2.35 -18.79 -11.52
CA GLU A 38 -2.81 -20.15 -11.21
C GLU A 38 -1.78 -21.22 -11.56
N ALA A 39 -0.87 -20.96 -12.51
CA ALA A 39 0.26 -21.85 -12.80
C ALA A 39 1.15 -22.16 -11.58
N VAL A 40 1.21 -21.24 -10.59
CA VAL A 40 1.96 -21.44 -9.35
C VAL A 40 1.34 -22.51 -8.45
N SER A 41 0.02 -22.73 -8.54
CA SER A 41 -0.68 -23.74 -7.73
C SER A 41 -0.26 -25.17 -8.03
N ALA A 42 0.26 -25.41 -9.25
CA ALA A 42 0.76 -26.71 -9.68
C ALA A 42 2.18 -27.00 -9.19
N ALA A 43 2.87 -26.03 -8.58
CA ALA A 43 4.21 -26.24 -8.06
C ALA A 43 4.15 -27.03 -6.75
N GLU A 44 4.87 -28.15 -6.68
CA GLU A 44 5.08 -28.87 -5.42
C GLU A 44 5.90 -28.00 -4.46
N ILE A 45 5.34 -27.73 -3.28
CA ILE A 45 6.05 -27.02 -2.20
C ILE A 45 6.59 -28.09 -1.23
N PRO A 46 7.91 -28.30 -1.16
CA PRO A 46 8.49 -29.23 -0.19
C PRO A 46 8.07 -28.88 1.24
N ASN A 47 7.65 -29.90 2.00
CA ASN A 47 7.28 -29.76 3.40
C ASN A 47 8.40 -29.06 4.20
N GLY A 48 8.04 -28.04 4.98
CA GLY A 48 8.99 -27.27 5.80
C GLY A 48 9.52 -25.99 5.16
N LEU A 49 9.21 -25.72 3.89
CA LEU A 49 9.42 -24.39 3.27
C LEU A 49 8.22 -23.46 3.55
N ALA A 50 7.94 -23.21 4.82
CA ALA A 50 7.04 -22.12 5.19
C ALA A 50 7.77 -20.79 4.98
N GLY A 51 7.45 -20.06 3.92
CA GLY A 51 7.93 -18.69 3.68
C GLY A 51 9.46 -18.58 3.59
N ARG A 52 10.02 -18.62 2.37
CA ARG A 52 11.41 -18.20 2.17
C ARG A 52 11.53 -16.69 2.42
N ASP A 53 11.70 -16.30 3.67
CA ASP A 53 12.25 -15.00 4.02
C ASP A 53 13.78 -15.16 4.13
N MET A 54 14.42 -15.37 2.97
CA MET A 54 15.86 -15.58 2.84
C MET A 54 16.58 -14.31 2.40
N SER A 55 16.32 -13.21 3.10
CA SER A 55 17.36 -12.21 3.37
C SER A 55 17.63 -12.30 4.85
N SER A 56 18.82 -12.75 5.25
CA SER A 56 19.29 -12.88 6.65
C SER A 56 18.41 -12.13 7.64
N LEU A 57 17.60 -12.86 8.42
CA LEU A 57 16.66 -12.23 9.34
C LEU A 57 17.43 -11.27 10.25
N PRO A 58 17.17 -9.95 10.16
CA PRO A 58 17.81 -8.99 11.06
C PRO A 58 17.45 -9.38 12.50
N TYR A 59 18.43 -9.89 13.25
CA TYR A 59 18.22 -10.28 14.65
C TYR A 59 18.41 -9.04 15.53
N ASN A 60 17.32 -8.61 16.18
CA ASN A 60 17.31 -7.47 17.09
C ASN A 60 17.99 -6.22 16.50
N VAL A 61 17.61 -5.85 15.27
CA VAL A 61 18.03 -4.57 14.69
C VAL A 61 17.30 -3.45 15.40
N MET A 62 17.98 -2.90 16.40
CA MET A 62 17.50 -1.79 17.21
C MET A 62 18.07 -0.46 16.69
N ARG A 63 17.31 0.60 16.88
CA ARG A 63 17.78 1.98 16.71
C ARG A 63 18.17 2.51 18.09
N ASP A 64 19.32 3.18 18.18
CA ASP A 64 19.72 3.90 19.40
C ASP A 64 18.69 4.98 19.76
N ASP A 65 18.39 5.14 21.05
CA ASP A 65 17.46 6.16 21.52
C ASP A 65 18.13 7.52 21.70
N THR A 66 18.65 8.05 20.59
CA THR A 66 19.29 9.36 20.55
C THR A 66 18.50 10.32 19.65
N PRO A 67 18.52 11.62 19.94
CA PRO A 67 17.98 12.62 19.02
C PRO A 67 18.70 12.55 17.68
N ARG A 68 17.99 12.85 16.59
CA ARG A 68 18.60 12.98 15.26
C ARG A 68 19.68 14.07 15.29
N THR A 69 20.78 13.85 14.59
CA THR A 69 21.90 14.80 14.43
C THR A 69 22.06 15.18 12.97
N GLN A 70 23.03 16.05 12.65
CA GLN A 70 23.33 16.49 11.28
C GLN A 70 23.64 15.34 10.29
N ASP A 71 24.05 14.18 10.82
CA ASP A 71 24.34 12.97 10.03
C ASP A 71 23.07 12.19 9.63
N ASP A 72 21.91 12.49 10.23
CA ASP A 72 20.63 11.89 9.87
C ASP A 72 20.10 12.51 8.56
N PRO A 73 19.72 11.71 7.54
CA PRO A 73 19.18 12.22 6.28
C PRO A 73 17.95 13.14 6.42
N LEU A 74 17.22 13.02 7.53
CA LEU A 74 16.03 13.80 7.86
C LEU A 74 16.34 15.04 8.72
N TRP A 75 17.62 15.29 9.05
CA TRP A 75 18.02 16.51 9.73
C TRP A 75 17.63 17.76 8.95
N ALA A 76 16.99 18.72 9.63
CA ALA A 76 16.53 19.98 9.06
C ALA A 76 15.64 19.84 7.80
N LYS A 77 14.95 18.70 7.62
CA LYS A 77 14.04 18.47 6.47
C LYS A 77 12.60 18.91 6.70
N GLU A 78 12.29 19.54 7.84
CA GLU A 78 10.94 19.98 8.19
C GLU A 78 10.31 20.86 7.11
N GLU A 79 11.08 21.84 6.61
CA GLU A 79 10.61 22.74 5.55
C GLU A 79 10.36 22.00 4.23
N ALA A 80 11.26 21.09 3.85
CA ALA A 80 11.09 20.27 2.65
C ALA A 80 9.85 19.36 2.73
N LEU A 81 9.55 18.83 3.91
CA LEU A 81 8.35 18.04 4.16
C LEU A 81 7.08 18.91 4.06
N ARG A 82 7.10 20.13 4.62
CA ARG A 82 5.96 21.06 4.53
C ARG A 82 5.70 21.52 3.11
N GLN A 83 6.75 21.76 2.32
CA GLN A 83 6.62 22.12 0.90
C GLN A 83 6.03 21.00 0.05
N ALA A 84 6.13 19.74 0.49
CA ALA A 84 5.51 18.61 -0.18
C ALA A 84 4.00 18.46 0.11
N PHE A 85 3.43 19.26 1.01
CA PHE A 85 2.00 19.21 1.30
C PHE A 85 1.19 19.77 0.13
N PRO A 86 0.16 19.05 -0.37
CA PRO A 86 -0.71 19.57 -1.43
C PRO A 86 -1.50 20.82 -1.00
N THR A 87 -1.82 20.94 0.28
CA THR A 87 -2.52 22.09 0.86
C THR A 87 -2.09 22.25 2.30
N SER A 88 -1.74 23.48 2.71
CA SER A 88 -1.23 23.72 4.05
C SER A 88 -1.82 24.96 4.71
N GLU A 89 -2.10 24.86 6.01
CA GLU A 89 -2.53 25.98 6.86
C GLU A 89 -1.86 25.84 8.22
N GLY A 90 -1.28 26.93 8.75
CA GLY A 90 -0.64 26.92 10.08
C GLY A 90 0.49 25.90 10.27
N GLY A 91 1.13 25.44 9.19
CA GLY A 91 2.17 24.40 9.23
C GLY A 91 1.66 22.96 9.19
N TYR A 92 0.36 22.75 8.98
CA TYR A 92 -0.29 21.43 8.88
C TYR A 92 -0.69 21.11 7.43
N ASN A 93 -0.67 19.83 7.06
CA ASN A 93 -1.28 19.35 5.82
C ASN A 93 -2.81 19.28 5.99
N VAL A 94 -3.54 20.09 5.25
CA VAL A 94 -5.00 20.21 5.39
C VAL A 94 -5.68 19.20 4.48
N VAL A 95 -6.53 18.36 5.09
CA VAL A 95 -7.36 17.40 4.38
C VAL A 95 -8.84 17.69 4.63
N ARG A 96 -9.71 17.17 3.76
CA ARG A 96 -11.16 17.28 3.97
C ARG A 96 -11.56 16.54 5.24
N LYS A 97 -12.37 17.19 6.07
CA LYS A 97 -12.93 16.57 7.27
C LYS A 97 -13.85 15.42 6.87
N ILE A 98 -13.59 14.24 7.43
CA ILE A 98 -14.30 12.97 7.12
C ILE A 98 -15.26 12.51 8.23
N ILE A 99 -15.35 13.23 9.35
CA ILE A 99 -16.30 12.87 10.43
C ILE A 99 -17.70 13.35 10.03
N GLN A 100 -18.54 12.43 9.55
CA GLN A 100 -19.99 12.56 9.70
C GLN A 100 -20.29 12.34 11.18
N LYS A 101 -20.94 13.32 11.80
CA LYS A 101 -21.48 13.17 13.15
C LYS A 101 -22.79 12.43 12.95
N ASP A 102 -22.78 11.12 13.18
CA ASP A 102 -24.02 10.36 13.29
C ASP A 102 -24.81 10.96 14.47
N GLU A 103 -25.91 11.65 14.19
CA GLU A 103 -26.95 11.97 15.17
C GLU A 103 -27.97 10.84 15.24
#